data_AF-M3A0G7-F1
#
_entry.id   AF-M3A0G7-F1
#
_cell.length_a   1.000
_cell.length_b   1.000
_cell.length_c   1.000
_cell.angle_alpha   90.00
_cell.angle_beta   90.00
_cell.angle_gamma   90.00
#
_symmetry.space_group_name_H-M   'P 1'
#
loop_
_entity.id
_entity.type
_entity.pdbx_description
1 polymer ?
#
loop_
_entity_poly.entity_id
_entity_poly.type
_entity_poly.pdbx_seq_one_letter_code
_entity_poly.pdbx_strand_id
1 'polypeptide(L)'
;MGLSILYISNRRLARQAGQSIEAIAIAIARRGLEEQQPGVFVAETDAVAEGEGEIRVLDDDVQLIIPLVGSQLQSTPHPNWIHPPGTDAFPRYEKYTALVEQADGLPELVYTPFEEAVQDDVLQGWEAEWLVNVTYDAQRWGLFKEPRIDFVYTWVNGSEEAFRNTKHPYELNSTLNDKEGAWIASHGENRYRDWDELKYSVRSVEKYAPFKNKIQVLVNSLHTSAGNATKQAPTWLAGSAGNAFEVLTQEDYFEHDKKGCLPTFNSISIENQLHNTESRVDRLFALSDDMLLGRPHAASDLYSPLFGPLVAFKTNSYNTLHKPNEADAKRFGEKPWLIYTSWLLNRRFGARKRKGQAHFGHSLSRRITREAMQSFPGPALQSACSRFRGDFGFQLYTWFATFHYTIERHREALLWS
;
A
#
# COMPACT_ATOMS: atom_id res chain seq x y z
N MET A 1 -0.69 8.84 37.31
CA MET A 1 -2.17 8.86 37.45
C MET A 1 -2.75 9.65 36.30
N GLY A 2 -3.52 8.97 35.45
CA GLY A 2 -4.07 9.48 34.21
C GLY A 2 -4.48 8.28 33.36
N LEU A 3 -5.53 7.57 33.80
CA LEU A 3 -6.14 6.46 33.06
C LEU A 3 -6.69 6.98 31.73
N SER A 4 -6.37 6.30 30.64
CA SER A 4 -7.21 6.30 29.43
C SER A 4 -7.66 4.86 29.19
N ILE A 5 -8.96 4.63 29.42
CA ILE A 5 -9.65 3.35 29.25
C ILE A 5 -10.00 3.22 27.76
N LEU A 6 -9.44 2.23 27.08
CA LEU A 6 -9.87 1.88 25.71
C LEU A 6 -11.12 0.98 25.79
N TYR A 7 -12.25 1.52 25.37
CA TYR A 7 -13.52 0.81 25.26
C TYR A 7 -13.55 0.04 23.94
N ILE A 8 -13.45 -1.30 23.98
CA ILE A 8 -13.73 -2.14 22.82
C ILE A 8 -15.22 -2.53 22.87
N SER A 9 -16.05 -1.73 22.21
CA SER A 9 -17.45 -2.09 21.92
C SER A 9 -17.49 -3.06 20.75
N ASN A 10 -17.57 -4.35 21.08
CA ASN A 10 -17.87 -5.41 20.13
C ASN A 10 -19.40 -5.49 19.87
N ARG A 11 -19.78 -5.91 18.67
CA ARG A 11 -21.15 -6.19 18.14
C ARG A 11 -22.04 -4.99 17.75
N ARG A 12 -22.03 -4.68 16.45
CA ARG A 12 -23.20 -4.48 15.55
C ARG A 12 -22.75 -3.63 14.36
N LEU A 13 -22.36 -4.26 13.26
CA LEU A 13 -22.41 -3.70 11.89
C LEU A 13 -22.19 -4.84 10.89
N ALA A 14 -22.94 -5.93 11.06
CA ALA A 14 -23.11 -6.96 10.04
C ALA A 14 -24.58 -6.89 9.61
N ARG A 15 -24.88 -6.00 8.67
CA ARG A 15 -26.08 -6.00 7.82
C ARG A 15 -25.94 -4.82 6.87
N GLN A 16 -25.93 -5.13 5.56
CA GLN A 16 -25.90 -4.23 4.40
C GLN A 16 -24.51 -3.85 3.84
N ALA A 17 -23.91 -4.78 3.11
CA ALA A 17 -23.25 -4.52 1.83
C ALA A 17 -23.19 -5.86 1.07
N GLY A 18 -23.58 -5.92 -0.20
CA GLY A 18 -23.44 -7.13 -1.02
C GLY A 18 -21.96 -7.44 -1.23
N GLN A 19 -21.54 -8.68 -0.96
CA GLN A 19 -20.14 -9.07 -0.77
C GLN A 19 -19.75 -10.24 -1.68
N SER A 20 -19.70 -10.03 -3.00
CA SER A 20 -19.08 -11.00 -3.92
C SER A 20 -17.59 -10.81 -4.08
N ILE A 21 -16.89 -11.93 -4.27
CA ILE A 21 -15.42 -12.08 -4.38
C ILE A 21 -14.67 -11.63 -3.09
N GLU A 22 -15.26 -10.71 -2.34
CA GLU A 22 -14.76 -10.08 -1.14
C GLU A 22 -14.97 -10.94 0.11
N ALA A 23 -16.03 -11.75 0.22
CA ALA A 23 -16.25 -12.59 1.41
C ALA A 23 -15.00 -13.43 1.74
N ILE A 24 -14.50 -14.14 0.72
CA ILE A 24 -13.26 -14.92 0.77
C ILE A 24 -12.07 -14.06 1.20
N ALA A 25 -11.81 -12.89 0.59
CA ALA A 25 -10.67 -12.03 0.92
C ALA A 25 -10.80 -11.34 2.31
N ILE A 26 -12.02 -11.19 2.81
CA ILE A 26 -12.33 -10.54 4.10
C ILE A 26 -12.10 -11.49 5.27
N ALA A 27 -12.37 -12.79 5.12
CA ALA A 27 -12.05 -13.73 6.19
C ALA A 27 -10.55 -13.97 6.37
N ILE A 28 -9.79 -13.90 5.28
CA ILE A 28 -8.31 -13.96 5.31
C ILE A 28 -7.77 -12.83 6.17
N ALA A 29 -8.36 -11.64 6.04
CA ALA A 29 -7.98 -10.47 6.82
C ALA A 29 -8.46 -10.50 8.29
N ARG A 30 -9.46 -11.34 8.63
CA ARG A 30 -9.97 -11.48 10.01
C ARG A 30 -9.10 -12.40 10.87
N ARG A 31 -8.61 -13.53 10.32
CA ARG A 31 -7.80 -14.49 11.07
C ARG A 31 -6.43 -13.98 11.50
N GLY A 32 -5.80 -13.12 10.69
CA GLY A 32 -4.52 -12.50 11.03
C GLY A 32 -4.54 -11.56 12.25
N LEU A 33 -5.72 -11.22 12.77
CA LEU A 33 -5.89 -10.36 13.95
C LEU A 33 -6.38 -11.12 15.20
N GLU A 34 -6.93 -12.33 15.06
CA GLU A 34 -7.54 -13.08 16.18
C GLU A 34 -6.64 -14.21 16.73
N GLU A 35 -5.67 -14.72 15.97
CA GLU A 35 -4.69 -15.70 16.47
C GLU A 35 -3.36 -15.03 16.89
N GLN A 36 -3.42 -14.20 17.92
CA GLN A 36 -2.28 -14.01 18.84
C GLN A 36 -2.56 -14.81 20.14
N GLN A 37 -2.46 -16.14 20.06
CA GLN A 37 -2.23 -17.00 21.22
C GLN A 37 -1.13 -18.02 20.88
N PRO A 38 -0.30 -18.42 21.87
CA PRO A 38 1.01 -19.01 21.62
C PRO A 38 0.87 -20.47 21.21
N GLY A 39 1.00 -20.73 19.91
CA GLY A 39 1.17 -22.06 19.32
C GLY A 39 2.52 -22.14 18.62
N VAL A 40 3.25 -23.22 18.84
CA VAL A 40 4.55 -23.51 18.24
C VAL A 40 4.40 -23.61 16.71
N PHE A 41 4.96 -22.66 15.96
CA PHE A 41 5.10 -22.77 14.51
C PHE A 41 6.40 -23.51 14.18
N VAL A 42 6.29 -24.59 13.41
CA VAL A 42 7.44 -25.29 12.84
C VAL A 42 7.80 -24.59 11.53
N ALA A 43 8.92 -23.87 11.52
CA ALA A 43 9.56 -23.44 10.29
C ALA A 43 10.37 -24.63 9.74
N GLU A 44 10.06 -25.12 8.54
CA GLU A 44 10.99 -25.97 7.80
C GLU A 44 12.10 -25.06 7.26
N THR A 45 13.17 -24.93 8.04
CA THR A 45 14.46 -24.41 7.60
C THR A 45 15.47 -25.54 7.68
N ASP A 46 16.16 -25.83 6.58
CA ASP A 46 17.37 -26.65 6.57
C ASP A 46 18.52 -25.92 7.29
N ALA A 47 18.43 -25.85 8.63
CA ALA A 47 19.51 -25.49 9.53
C ALA A 47 19.06 -25.78 10.98
N VAL A 48 19.60 -26.83 11.58
CA VAL A 48 19.44 -27.11 13.01
C VAL A 48 20.27 -26.09 13.79
N ALA A 49 19.61 -25.25 14.60
CA ALA A 49 20.26 -24.48 15.66
C ALA A 49 19.33 -24.43 16.88
N GLU A 50 19.65 -25.26 17.88
CA GLU A 50 19.03 -25.23 19.20
C GLU A 50 19.54 -24.01 19.99
N GLY A 51 18.63 -23.23 20.58
CA GLY A 51 18.96 -22.15 21.51
C GLY A 51 17.74 -21.75 22.35
N GLU A 52 17.85 -21.88 23.67
CA GLU A 52 16.79 -21.55 24.63
C GLU A 52 16.72 -20.03 24.88
N GLY A 53 15.53 -19.43 24.74
CA GLY A 53 15.24 -18.03 25.10
C GLY A 53 14.61 -17.91 26.49
N GLU A 54 14.97 -16.89 27.25
CA GLU A 54 14.49 -16.65 28.62
C GLU A 54 13.32 -15.62 28.60
N ILE A 55 12.17 -15.98 29.18
CA ILE A 55 11.04 -15.05 29.37
C ILE A 55 11.21 -14.39 30.74
N ARG A 56 11.26 -13.06 30.80
CA ARG A 56 11.18 -12.30 32.06
C ARG A 56 10.00 -11.34 32.05
N VAL A 57 9.23 -11.37 33.14
CA VAL A 57 8.13 -10.45 33.41
C VAL A 57 8.63 -9.39 34.39
N LEU A 58 8.64 -8.13 33.97
CA LEU A 58 8.91 -6.97 34.83
C LEU A 58 7.85 -5.91 34.51
N ASP A 59 7.07 -5.54 35.53
CA ASP A 59 6.12 -4.41 35.55
C ASP A 59 5.28 -4.23 34.27
N ASP A 60 4.26 -5.09 34.11
CA ASP A 60 3.15 -5.00 33.14
C ASP A 60 3.51 -4.94 31.63
N ASP A 61 4.80 -5.05 31.26
CA ASP A 61 5.25 -5.20 29.87
C ASP A 61 5.83 -6.61 29.60
N VAL A 62 5.34 -7.30 28.57
CA VAL A 62 5.93 -8.54 28.06
C VAL A 62 6.94 -8.21 26.96
N GLN A 63 8.23 -8.27 27.26
CA GLN A 63 9.29 -8.17 26.25
C GLN A 63 9.72 -9.57 25.81
N LEU A 64 9.55 -9.88 24.53
CA LEU A 64 10.11 -11.07 23.90
C LEU A 64 11.52 -10.74 23.39
N ILE A 65 12.56 -11.13 24.13
CA ILE A 65 13.94 -11.00 23.69
C ILE A 65 14.33 -12.30 22.99
N ILE A 66 14.29 -12.31 21.65
CA ILE A 66 14.86 -13.40 20.86
C ILE A 66 16.33 -13.06 20.63
N PRO A 67 17.29 -13.86 21.11
CA PRO A 67 18.68 -13.67 20.73
C PRO A 67 18.83 -13.98 19.24
N LEU A 68 19.15 -12.96 18.44
CA LEU A 68 19.54 -13.13 17.04
C LEU A 68 20.89 -13.86 17.01
N VAL A 69 20.84 -15.18 16.84
CA VAL A 69 22.02 -15.95 16.44
C VAL A 69 22.28 -15.59 14.99
N GLY A 70 23.36 -14.84 14.75
CA GLY A 70 23.69 -14.27 13.46
C GLY A 70 23.86 -15.33 12.38
N SER A 71 22.83 -15.55 11.57
CA SER A 71 23.03 -16.02 10.20
C SER A 71 23.66 -14.87 9.43
N GLN A 72 24.83 -15.08 8.84
CA GLN A 72 25.42 -14.16 7.88
C GLN A 72 24.56 -14.11 6.61
N LEU A 73 23.40 -13.45 6.68
CA LEU A 73 22.78 -12.82 5.54
C LEU A 73 23.76 -11.73 5.12
N GLN A 74 24.29 -11.82 3.91
CA GLN A 74 24.99 -10.69 3.29
C GLN A 74 23.99 -9.53 3.27
N SER A 75 24.05 -8.67 4.28
CA SER A 75 23.28 -7.45 4.38
C SER A 75 23.61 -6.62 3.14
N THR A 76 22.62 -6.40 2.28
CA THR A 76 22.71 -5.30 1.33
C THR A 76 23.00 -4.03 2.14
N PRO A 77 24.06 -3.27 1.84
CA PRO A 77 24.43 -2.12 2.64
C PRO A 77 23.23 -1.16 2.69
N HIS A 78 22.66 -0.98 3.88
CA HIS A 78 21.61 0.00 4.08
C HIS A 78 22.15 1.37 3.72
N PRO A 79 21.30 2.24 3.16
CA PRO A 79 21.68 3.60 2.91
C PRO A 79 22.09 4.27 4.23
N ASN A 80 23.39 4.48 4.46
CA ASN A 80 23.91 5.30 5.55
C ASN A 80 23.63 6.77 5.23
N TRP A 81 22.46 7.27 5.64
CA TRP A 81 22.14 8.69 5.52
C TRP A 81 23.14 9.49 6.35
N ILE A 82 23.91 10.34 5.67
CA ILE A 82 25.20 10.80 6.19
C ILE A 82 25.02 11.71 7.42
N HIS A 83 23.93 12.49 7.49
CA HIS A 83 23.55 13.28 8.67
C HIS A 83 22.02 13.49 8.71
N PRO A 84 21.29 13.23 9.81
CA PRO A 84 19.86 13.50 9.81
C PRO A 84 19.58 15.01 9.92
N PRO A 85 18.70 15.59 9.08
CA PRO A 85 18.08 16.84 9.43
C PRO A 85 17.11 16.55 10.58
N GLY A 86 17.59 16.69 11.82
CA GLY A 86 16.71 16.73 12.99
C GLY A 86 15.83 17.97 12.89
N THR A 87 14.66 17.85 12.25
CA THR A 87 13.64 18.89 12.25
C THR A 87 12.54 18.48 13.20
N ASP A 88 12.09 19.38 14.08
CA ASP A 88 11.04 19.09 15.06
C ASP A 88 9.68 18.69 14.43
N ALA A 89 9.49 18.93 13.12
CA ALA A 89 8.24 18.66 12.42
C ALA A 89 8.07 17.22 11.91
N PHE A 90 9.12 16.40 11.87
CA PHE A 90 9.08 15.05 11.31
C PHE A 90 9.63 14.02 12.31
N PRO A 91 9.27 12.72 12.15
CA PRO A 91 9.82 11.66 13.00
C PRO A 91 11.34 11.73 13.05
N ARG A 92 11.89 11.57 14.26
CA ARG A 92 13.34 11.54 14.43
C ARG A 92 13.95 10.38 13.62
N TYR A 93 15.17 10.59 13.15
CA TYR A 93 15.86 9.63 12.30
C TYR A 93 16.05 8.26 12.97
N GLU A 94 16.18 8.20 14.30
CA GLU A 94 16.31 6.91 15.02
C GLU A 94 15.06 6.03 14.85
N LYS A 95 13.87 6.64 14.73
CA LYS A 95 12.64 5.88 14.42
C LYS A 95 12.67 5.33 13.00
N TYR A 96 13.22 6.10 12.06
CA TYR A 96 13.39 5.65 10.68
C TYR A 96 14.36 4.47 10.60
N THR A 97 15.54 4.58 11.21
CA THR A 97 16.55 3.51 11.17
C THR A 97 16.04 2.24 11.81
N ALA A 98 15.36 2.34 12.96
CA ALA A 98 14.75 1.18 13.61
C ALA A 98 13.74 0.46 12.71
N LEU A 99 12.94 1.20 11.93
CA LEU A 99 11.99 0.59 10.98
C LEU A 99 12.66 -0.02 9.76
N VAL A 100 13.76 0.57 9.27
CA VAL A 100 14.56 -0.01 8.18
C VAL A 100 15.18 -1.33 8.65
N GLU A 101 15.84 -1.34 9.82
CA GLU A 101 16.42 -2.56 10.41
C GLU A 101 15.35 -3.61 10.70
N GLN A 102 14.18 -3.20 11.18
CA GLN A 102 13.03 -4.10 11.35
C GLN A 102 12.61 -4.73 10.04
N ALA A 103 12.61 -3.99 8.92
CA ALA A 103 12.21 -4.51 7.62
C ALA A 103 13.09 -5.70 7.18
N ASP A 104 14.37 -5.68 7.51
CA ASP A 104 15.33 -6.76 7.20
C ASP A 104 15.12 -8.00 8.06
N GLY A 105 14.62 -7.81 9.29
CA GLY A 105 14.25 -8.89 10.19
C GLY A 105 12.90 -9.55 9.86
N LEU A 106 12.06 -8.91 9.03
CA LEU A 106 10.76 -9.45 8.65
C LEU A 106 10.87 -10.43 7.47
N PRO A 107 9.99 -11.45 7.40
CA PRO A 107 10.00 -12.39 6.29
C PRO A 107 9.67 -11.70 4.95
N GLU A 108 10.32 -12.16 3.88
CA GLU A 108 10.03 -11.68 2.51
C GLU A 108 8.63 -12.07 2.04
N LEU A 109 8.09 -13.17 2.55
CA LEU A 109 6.81 -13.75 2.19
C LEU A 109 6.20 -14.43 3.42
N VAL A 110 4.94 -14.14 3.69
CA VAL A 110 4.08 -14.94 4.58
C VAL A 110 3.09 -15.68 3.70
N TYR A 111 3.06 -17.00 3.82
CA TYR A 111 2.14 -17.85 3.08
C TYR A 111 1.00 -18.29 3.99
N THR A 112 -0.21 -17.85 3.67
CA THR A 112 -1.45 -18.38 4.24
C THR A 112 -2.15 -19.21 3.15
N PRO A 113 -2.34 -20.54 3.36
CA PRO A 113 -3.13 -21.38 2.48
C PRO A 113 -4.53 -20.82 2.29
N PHE A 114 -5.11 -21.03 1.10
CA PHE A 114 -6.46 -20.53 0.80
C PHE A 114 -7.48 -21.14 1.76
N GLU A 115 -7.40 -22.45 1.98
CA GLU A 115 -8.30 -23.24 2.80
C GLU A 115 -8.30 -22.75 4.25
N GLU A 116 -7.12 -22.46 4.79
CA GLU A 116 -6.98 -21.91 6.13
C GLU A 116 -7.60 -20.51 6.23
N ALA A 117 -7.40 -19.71 5.19
CA ALA A 117 -7.87 -18.34 5.14
C ALA A 117 -9.40 -18.23 5.04
N VAL A 118 -10.08 -19.27 4.53
CA VAL A 118 -11.54 -19.32 4.35
C VAL A 118 -12.22 -20.39 5.20
N GLN A 119 -11.52 -21.06 6.12
CA GLN A 119 -12.08 -22.21 6.82
C GLN A 119 -13.34 -21.90 7.64
N ASP A 120 -13.47 -20.65 8.10
CA ASP A 120 -14.62 -20.16 8.87
C ASP A 120 -15.62 -19.38 7.99
N ASP A 121 -15.38 -19.35 6.69
CA ASP A 121 -16.21 -18.66 5.72
C ASP A 121 -17.15 -19.62 5.00
N VAL A 122 -18.42 -19.24 5.00
CA VAL A 122 -19.43 -19.89 4.17
C VAL A 122 -19.99 -18.83 3.23
N LEU A 123 -19.73 -18.99 1.93
CA LEU A 123 -20.40 -18.18 0.93
C LEU A 123 -21.90 -18.44 1.01
N GLN A 124 -22.65 -17.38 1.29
CA GLN A 124 -24.11 -17.39 1.28
C GLN A 124 -24.59 -16.35 0.29
N GLY A 125 -25.79 -16.52 -0.23
CA GLY A 125 -26.39 -15.54 -1.12
C GLY A 125 -26.15 -15.81 -2.59
N TRP A 126 -26.29 -14.75 -3.38
CA TRP A 126 -26.05 -14.79 -4.83
C TRP A 126 -24.58 -15.05 -5.16
N GLU A 127 -23.68 -14.75 -4.23
CA GLU A 127 -22.24 -14.89 -4.37
C GLU A 127 -21.80 -16.34 -4.53
N ALA A 128 -22.42 -17.24 -3.75
CA ALA A 128 -22.20 -18.68 -3.87
C ALA A 128 -22.70 -19.20 -5.22
N GLU A 129 -23.90 -18.78 -5.61
CA GLU A 129 -24.50 -19.14 -6.92
C GLU A 129 -23.65 -18.61 -8.08
N TRP A 130 -23.10 -17.40 -7.96
CA TRP A 130 -22.25 -16.80 -8.96
C TRP A 130 -20.88 -17.50 -9.05
N LEU A 131 -20.25 -17.79 -7.91
CA LEU A 131 -18.92 -18.41 -7.93
C LEU A 131 -18.97 -19.85 -8.46
N VAL A 132 -19.96 -20.63 -8.03
CA VAL A 132 -20.08 -22.05 -8.38
C VAL A 132 -20.69 -22.24 -9.78
N ASN A 133 -21.78 -21.52 -10.08
CA ASN A 133 -22.57 -21.77 -11.30
C ASN A 133 -22.43 -20.67 -12.36
N VAL A 134 -21.80 -19.53 -12.03
CA VAL A 134 -21.72 -18.35 -12.92
C VAL A 134 -23.12 -17.87 -13.33
N THR A 135 -24.08 -17.97 -12.40
CA THR A 135 -25.47 -17.54 -12.60
C THR A 135 -25.86 -16.49 -11.57
N TYR A 136 -26.63 -15.48 -11.99
CA TYR A 136 -27.24 -14.50 -11.11
C TYR A 136 -28.74 -14.40 -11.37
N ASP A 137 -29.56 -14.76 -10.39
CA ASP A 137 -31.01 -14.62 -10.45
C ASP A 137 -31.45 -13.24 -9.94
N ALA A 138 -31.66 -12.30 -10.87
CA ALA A 138 -32.11 -10.95 -10.53
C ALA A 138 -33.54 -10.89 -9.98
N GLN A 139 -34.38 -11.90 -10.21
CA GLN A 139 -35.72 -11.95 -9.62
C GLN A 139 -35.64 -12.31 -8.14
N ARG A 140 -34.74 -13.23 -7.79
CA ARG A 140 -34.50 -13.65 -6.41
C ARG A 140 -33.68 -12.64 -5.61
N TRP A 141 -32.61 -12.11 -6.19
CA TRP A 141 -31.62 -11.29 -5.48
C TRP A 141 -31.77 -9.77 -5.72
N GLY A 142 -32.62 -9.39 -6.66
CA GLY A 142 -32.85 -7.99 -7.06
C GLY A 142 -31.77 -7.45 -8.00
N LEU A 143 -31.81 -6.15 -8.28
CA LEU A 143 -30.74 -5.47 -9.01
C LEU A 143 -29.71 -4.89 -8.04
N PHE A 144 -28.43 -4.94 -8.41
CA PHE A 144 -27.38 -4.29 -7.64
C PHE A 144 -27.61 -2.79 -7.56
N LYS A 145 -27.43 -2.23 -6.37
CA LYS A 145 -27.24 -0.79 -6.22
C LYS A 145 -25.91 -0.40 -6.85
N GLU A 146 -25.87 0.76 -7.50
CA GLU A 146 -24.63 1.27 -8.07
C GLU A 146 -23.56 1.43 -6.97
N PRO A 147 -22.38 0.78 -7.11
CA PRO A 147 -21.31 0.91 -6.15
C PRO A 147 -20.85 2.36 -5.98
N ARG A 148 -20.55 2.74 -4.74
CA ARG A 148 -19.90 4.02 -4.43
C ARG A 148 -18.40 3.80 -4.34
N ILE A 149 -17.62 4.68 -4.96
CA ILE A 149 -16.16 4.53 -5.12
C ILE A 149 -15.47 5.81 -4.68
N ASP A 150 -14.41 5.69 -3.88
CA ASP A 150 -13.55 6.83 -3.56
C ASP A 150 -12.59 7.13 -4.70
N PHE A 151 -12.35 8.39 -5.00
CA PHE A 151 -11.32 8.81 -5.93
C PHE A 151 -10.13 9.32 -5.13
N VAL A 152 -8.99 8.64 -5.22
CA VAL A 152 -7.82 8.94 -4.39
C VAL A 152 -6.69 9.43 -5.29
N TYR A 153 -6.27 10.67 -5.10
CA TYR A 153 -5.26 11.34 -5.88
C TYR A 153 -3.92 11.37 -5.14
N THR A 154 -2.84 11.06 -5.82
CA THR A 154 -1.49 11.48 -5.39
C THR A 154 -1.17 12.82 -6.05
N TRP A 155 -0.83 13.85 -5.28
CA TRP A 155 -0.47 15.15 -5.83
C TRP A 155 0.58 15.85 -4.98
N VAL A 156 1.39 16.68 -5.64
CA VAL A 156 2.47 17.46 -5.03
C VAL A 156 2.64 18.75 -5.83
N ASN A 157 2.93 19.86 -5.14
CA ASN A 157 3.36 21.10 -5.81
C ASN A 157 4.84 21.35 -5.54
N GLY A 158 5.68 21.01 -6.52
CA GLY A 158 7.13 21.14 -6.46
C GLY A 158 7.64 22.58 -6.53
N SER A 159 6.82 23.52 -6.99
CA SER A 159 7.17 24.95 -7.10
C SER A 159 7.06 25.68 -5.76
N GLU A 160 6.42 25.07 -4.77
CA GLU A 160 6.24 25.65 -3.44
C GLU A 160 7.56 25.64 -2.66
N GLU A 161 8.00 26.82 -2.20
CA GLU A 161 9.27 26.96 -1.50
C GLU A 161 9.33 26.11 -0.21
N ALA A 162 8.25 26.07 0.55
CA ALA A 162 8.16 25.23 1.75
C ALA A 162 8.35 23.74 1.43
N PHE A 163 7.83 23.25 0.29
CA PHE A 163 8.05 21.87 -0.14
C PHE A 163 9.51 21.62 -0.51
N ARG A 164 10.14 22.52 -1.28
CA ARG A 164 11.57 22.41 -1.62
C ARG A 164 12.44 22.42 -0.37
N ASN A 165 12.17 23.31 0.58
CA ASN A 165 12.91 23.39 1.84
C ASN A 165 12.67 22.18 2.74
N THR A 166 11.49 21.57 2.68
CA THR A 166 11.17 20.31 3.36
C THR A 166 11.94 19.13 2.77
N LYS A 167 12.01 19.06 1.43
CA LYS A 167 12.62 17.94 0.69
C LYS A 167 14.16 18.00 0.67
N HIS A 168 14.72 19.19 0.50
CA HIS A 168 16.14 19.38 0.21
C HIS A 168 17.09 18.75 1.24
N PRO A 169 16.86 18.85 2.56
CA PRO A 169 17.71 18.19 3.55
C PRO A 169 17.72 16.66 3.43
N TYR A 170 16.62 16.04 2.97
CA TYR A 170 16.59 14.62 2.69
C TYR A 170 17.36 14.30 1.40
N GLU A 171 17.27 15.13 0.36
CA GLU A 171 18.04 14.90 -0.88
C GLU A 171 19.55 14.94 -0.64
N LEU A 172 20.03 15.91 0.13
CA LEU A 172 21.45 16.04 0.46
C LEU A 172 22.01 14.83 1.20
N ASN A 173 21.18 14.19 2.03
CA ASN A 173 21.56 13.05 2.87
C ASN A 173 21.22 11.70 2.25
N SER A 174 20.56 11.69 1.10
CA SER A 174 20.21 10.46 0.39
C SER A 174 21.48 9.77 -0.10
N THR A 175 21.52 8.44 0.03
CA THR A 175 22.60 7.63 -0.52
C THR A 175 22.54 7.47 -2.03
N LEU A 176 21.44 7.91 -2.65
CA LEU A 176 21.37 8.05 -4.09
C LEU A 176 22.25 9.22 -4.57
N ASN A 177 22.55 10.18 -3.69
CA ASN A 177 23.41 11.30 -4.01
C ASN A 177 24.88 10.88 -4.09
N ASP A 178 25.45 10.98 -5.29
CA ASP A 178 26.89 10.85 -5.50
C ASP A 178 27.66 12.06 -4.94
N LYS A 179 28.97 11.90 -4.75
CA LYS A 179 29.83 12.96 -4.17
C LYS A 179 29.84 14.21 -5.04
N GLU A 180 29.64 14.06 -6.33
CA GLU A 180 29.63 15.12 -7.34
C GLU A 180 28.26 15.83 -7.43
N GLY A 181 27.22 15.32 -6.74
CA GLY A 181 25.87 15.88 -6.75
C GLY A 181 25.12 15.67 -8.08
N ALA A 182 25.52 14.70 -8.89
CA ALA A 182 24.90 14.44 -10.19
C ALA A 182 23.46 13.91 -10.02
N TRP A 183 23.22 13.06 -9.03
CA TRP A 183 21.87 12.55 -8.73
C TRP A 183 20.94 13.69 -8.37
N ILE A 184 21.28 14.55 -7.39
CA ILE A 184 20.42 15.67 -7.00
C ILE A 184 20.17 16.65 -8.17
N ALA A 185 21.18 16.89 -9.02
CA ALA A 185 21.03 17.71 -10.22
C ALA A 185 20.09 17.08 -11.27
N SER A 186 20.12 15.74 -11.40
CA SER A 186 19.26 14.98 -12.31
C SER A 186 17.86 14.70 -11.73
N HIS A 187 17.74 14.71 -10.41
CA HIS A 187 16.52 14.52 -9.64
C HIS A 187 15.79 15.86 -9.51
N GLY A 188 15.51 16.47 -10.66
CA GLY A 188 15.07 17.85 -10.75
C GLY A 188 13.58 18.08 -10.46
N GLU A 189 13.23 19.37 -10.36
CA GLU A 189 11.86 19.89 -10.13
C GLU A 189 10.82 19.35 -11.14
N ASN A 190 11.25 18.90 -12.33
CA ASN A 190 10.35 18.33 -13.35
C ASN A 190 9.49 17.17 -12.83
N ARG A 191 9.97 16.39 -11.84
CA ARG A 191 9.23 15.27 -11.25
C ARG A 191 8.13 15.71 -10.29
N TYR A 192 8.17 16.95 -9.81
CA TYR A 192 7.30 17.50 -8.80
C TYR A 192 6.50 18.70 -9.33
N ARG A 193 6.73 19.12 -10.57
CA ARG A 193 6.13 20.33 -11.13
C ARG A 193 4.63 20.14 -11.34
N ASP A 194 3.85 21.02 -10.73
CA ASP A 194 2.41 21.11 -10.89
C ASP A 194 2.05 22.02 -12.08
N TRP A 195 1.10 21.56 -12.91
CA TRP A 195 0.59 22.27 -14.09
C TRP A 195 -0.92 22.56 -13.98
N ASP A 196 -1.46 22.59 -12.76
CA ASP A 196 -2.91 22.63 -12.49
C ASP A 196 -3.67 21.40 -13.05
N GLU A 197 -3.00 20.31 -13.44
CA GLU A 197 -3.65 19.11 -14.00
C GLU A 197 -4.67 18.51 -13.04
N LEU A 198 -4.35 18.49 -11.74
CA LEU A 198 -5.26 18.04 -10.68
C LEU A 198 -6.61 18.78 -10.72
N LYS A 199 -6.61 20.09 -10.99
CA LYS A 199 -7.84 20.91 -11.08
C LYS A 199 -8.79 20.36 -12.14
N TYR A 200 -8.25 20.05 -13.31
CA TYR A 200 -9.04 19.55 -14.43
C TYR A 200 -9.42 18.09 -14.22
N SER A 201 -8.53 17.27 -13.64
CA SER A 201 -8.84 15.89 -13.29
C SER A 201 -9.98 15.80 -12.26
N VAL A 202 -9.90 16.52 -11.14
CA VAL A 202 -10.95 16.56 -10.13
C VAL A 202 -12.29 17.01 -10.72
N ARG A 203 -12.29 18.06 -11.54
CA ARG A 203 -13.50 18.53 -12.25
C ARG A 203 -14.06 17.48 -13.22
N SER A 204 -13.19 16.67 -13.82
CA SER A 204 -13.62 15.57 -14.68
C SER A 204 -14.33 14.48 -13.87
N VAL A 205 -13.84 14.14 -12.67
CA VAL A 205 -14.52 13.21 -11.75
C VAL A 205 -15.86 13.77 -11.29
N GLU A 206 -15.90 15.03 -10.88
CA GLU A 206 -17.14 15.72 -10.50
C GLU A 206 -18.20 15.66 -11.61
N LYS A 207 -17.79 15.87 -12.86
CA LYS A 207 -18.68 15.90 -14.03
C LYS A 207 -19.09 14.50 -14.52
N TYR A 208 -18.19 13.53 -14.47
CA TYR A 208 -18.32 12.28 -15.20
C TYR A 208 -18.47 11.03 -14.33
N ALA A 209 -18.36 11.13 -13.00
CA ALA A 209 -18.53 10.01 -12.07
C ALA A 209 -19.57 10.35 -10.97
N PRO A 210 -20.88 10.36 -11.26
CA PRO A 210 -21.93 10.69 -10.28
C PRO A 210 -21.99 9.69 -9.10
N PHE A 211 -21.44 8.49 -9.29
CA PHE A 211 -21.31 7.44 -8.27
C PHE A 211 -20.19 7.68 -7.26
N LYS A 212 -19.36 8.72 -7.42
CA LYS A 212 -18.25 9.02 -6.51
C LYS A 212 -18.71 9.08 -5.05
N ASN A 213 -18.01 8.42 -4.14
CA ASN A 213 -18.27 8.54 -2.72
C ASN A 213 -17.62 9.80 -2.15
N LYS A 214 -16.31 9.94 -2.36
CA LYS A 214 -15.50 11.10 -2.00
C LYS A 214 -14.28 11.22 -2.89
N ILE A 215 -13.64 12.38 -2.84
CA ILE A 215 -12.35 12.66 -3.45
C ILE A 215 -11.35 12.89 -2.30
N GLN A 216 -10.23 12.19 -2.31
CA GLN A 216 -9.15 12.34 -1.34
C GLN A 216 -7.88 12.72 -2.08
N VAL A 217 -7.26 13.84 -1.74
CA VAL A 217 -6.00 14.28 -2.33
C VAL A 217 -4.90 14.09 -1.30
N LEU A 218 -3.99 13.17 -1.59
CA LEU A 218 -2.85 12.84 -0.74
C LEU A 218 -1.71 13.80 -1.05
N VAL A 219 -1.22 14.46 -0.01
CA VAL A 219 -0.24 15.53 -0.11
C VAL A 219 0.93 15.34 0.86
N ASN A 220 2.02 16.05 0.61
CA ASN A 220 3.10 16.16 1.57
C ASN A 220 2.74 17.13 2.70
N SER A 221 3.18 16.78 3.91
CA SER A 221 3.35 17.75 5.00
C SER A 221 4.53 18.66 4.68
N LEU A 222 4.43 19.91 5.14
CA LEU A 222 5.40 20.97 4.91
C LEU A 222 6.00 21.40 6.24
N HIS A 223 7.32 21.52 6.28
CA HIS A 223 8.02 22.22 7.34
C HIS A 223 7.97 23.73 7.09
N THR A 224 7.51 24.49 8.08
CA THR A 224 7.50 25.95 8.03
C THR A 224 8.52 26.52 9.01
N SER A 225 9.02 27.73 8.74
CA SER A 225 9.97 28.44 9.62
C SER A 225 9.43 28.67 11.05
N ALA A 226 8.12 28.53 11.25
CA ALA A 226 7.44 28.62 12.54
C ALA A 226 7.49 27.29 13.36
N GLY A 227 8.13 26.24 12.85
CA GLY A 227 8.31 24.94 13.52
C GLY A 227 7.09 24.00 13.45
N ASN A 228 5.92 24.50 13.05
CA ASN A 228 4.73 23.67 12.89
C ASN A 228 4.67 23.07 11.48
N ALA A 229 4.34 21.77 11.41
CA ALA A 229 4.02 21.10 10.16
C ALA A 229 2.67 21.63 9.63
N THR A 230 2.66 22.08 8.38
CA THR A 230 1.43 22.36 7.62
C THR A 230 1.28 21.32 6.50
N LYS A 231 0.31 21.48 5.61
CA LYS A 231 0.13 20.58 4.47
C LYS A 231 -0.01 21.36 3.18
N GLN A 232 0.44 20.78 2.07
CA GLN A 232 0.13 21.35 0.76
C GLN A 232 -1.38 21.36 0.54
N ALA A 233 -1.85 22.38 -0.16
CA ALA A 233 -3.24 22.48 -0.57
C ALA A 233 -3.30 23.00 -2.01
N PRO A 234 -4.17 22.44 -2.87
CA PRO A 234 -4.37 22.99 -4.20
C PRO A 234 -4.88 24.44 -4.10
N THR A 235 -4.23 25.37 -4.78
CA THR A 235 -4.49 26.83 -4.66
C THR A 235 -5.89 27.23 -5.12
N TRP A 236 -6.48 26.42 -6.00
CA TRP A 236 -7.84 26.60 -6.52
C TRP A 236 -8.92 26.00 -5.61
N LEU A 237 -8.55 25.24 -4.57
CA LEU A 237 -9.50 24.63 -3.65
C LEU A 237 -10.08 25.71 -2.73
N ALA A 238 -11.38 25.99 -2.90
CA ALA A 238 -12.09 26.88 -1.99
C ALA A 238 -12.21 26.22 -0.59
N GLY A 239 -12.17 27.02 0.48
CA GLY A 239 -12.25 26.55 1.87
C GLY A 239 -13.56 25.84 2.27
N SER A 240 -14.53 25.69 1.35
CA SER A 240 -15.86 25.11 1.60
C SER A 240 -16.12 23.83 0.80
N ALA A 241 -15.12 22.95 0.62
CA ALA A 241 -15.27 21.74 -0.20
C ALA A 241 -16.19 20.64 0.42
N GLY A 242 -16.71 20.87 1.64
CA GLY A 242 -17.60 19.93 2.33
C GLY A 242 -16.92 18.60 2.70
N ASN A 243 -17.67 17.64 3.21
CA ASN A 243 -17.13 16.34 3.66
C ASN A 243 -16.82 15.35 2.52
N ALA A 244 -17.07 15.73 1.26
CA ALA A 244 -16.85 14.87 0.10
C ALA A 244 -15.49 15.07 -0.57
N PHE A 245 -14.71 16.07 -0.14
CA PHE A 245 -13.37 16.34 -0.62
C PHE A 245 -12.41 16.52 0.56
N GLU A 246 -11.39 15.68 0.63
CA GLU A 246 -10.42 15.65 1.72
C GLU A 246 -9.01 15.90 1.18
N VAL A 247 -8.22 16.72 1.88
CA VAL A 247 -6.78 16.83 1.64
C VAL A 247 -6.08 16.15 2.81
N LEU A 248 -5.41 15.04 2.55
CA LEU A 248 -4.81 14.18 3.56
C LEU A 248 -3.28 14.22 3.47
N THR A 249 -2.61 14.41 4.60
CA THR A 249 -1.16 14.25 4.67
C THR A 249 -0.78 12.78 4.80
N GLN A 250 0.50 12.48 4.63
CA GLN A 250 1.02 11.12 4.82
C GLN A 250 0.77 10.61 6.24
N GLU A 251 0.81 11.48 7.24
CA GLU A 251 0.52 11.16 8.64
C GLU A 251 -0.96 10.79 8.87
N ASP A 252 -1.88 11.21 8.00
CA ASP A 252 -3.31 10.89 8.13
C ASP A 252 -3.60 9.42 7.77
N TYR A 253 -2.81 8.80 6.89
CA TYR A 253 -3.08 7.44 6.37
C TYR A 253 -1.94 6.44 6.49
N PHE A 254 -0.70 6.84 6.82
CA PHE A 254 0.32 5.86 7.19
C PHE A 254 -0.06 5.20 8.53
N GLU A 255 0.08 3.88 8.59
CA GLU A 255 -0.13 3.12 9.84
C GLU A 255 0.79 3.66 10.94
N HIS A 256 0.31 3.65 12.18
CA HIS A 256 0.98 4.30 13.30
C HIS A 256 2.43 3.79 13.50
N ASP A 257 2.63 2.50 13.38
CA ASP A 257 3.94 1.82 13.45
C ASP A 257 4.86 2.19 12.28
N LYS A 258 4.31 2.56 11.11
CA LYS A 258 5.08 2.97 9.92
C LYS A 258 5.33 4.47 9.83
N LYS A 259 4.75 5.29 10.71
CA LYS A 259 4.93 6.75 10.67
C LYS A 259 6.39 7.19 10.83
N GLY A 260 7.25 6.38 11.43
CA GLY A 260 8.70 6.64 11.50
C GLY A 260 9.39 6.70 10.12
N CYS A 261 8.77 6.14 9.07
CA CYS A 261 9.25 6.23 7.69
C CYS A 261 9.06 7.63 7.06
N LEU A 262 8.24 8.50 7.67
CA LEU A 262 7.89 9.80 7.11
C LEU A 262 8.99 10.86 7.34
N PRO A 263 9.06 11.90 6.49
CA PRO A 263 8.30 12.08 5.25
C PRO A 263 8.87 11.22 4.11
N THR A 264 8.04 10.91 3.12
CA THR A 264 8.47 10.33 1.85
C THR A 264 8.15 11.25 0.67
N PHE A 265 9.01 11.26 -0.35
CA PHE A 265 8.85 11.99 -1.61
C PHE A 265 8.77 11.02 -2.79
N ASN A 266 8.45 9.75 -2.50
CA ASN A 266 8.38 8.66 -3.45
C ASN A 266 6.92 8.25 -3.62
N SER A 267 6.40 8.41 -4.84
CA SER A 267 5.03 7.99 -5.13
C SER A 267 4.82 6.50 -4.88
N ILE A 268 5.81 5.62 -5.11
CA ILE A 268 5.65 4.18 -4.87
C ILE A 268 5.36 3.94 -3.39
N SER A 269 6.07 4.61 -2.49
CA SER A 269 5.87 4.50 -1.04
C SER A 269 4.49 5.01 -0.62
N ILE A 270 4.05 6.14 -1.17
CA ILE A 270 2.71 6.70 -0.97
C ILE A 270 1.62 5.73 -1.49
N GLU A 271 1.82 5.21 -2.70
CA GLU A 271 0.89 4.31 -3.39
C GLU A 271 0.72 3.00 -2.62
N ASN A 272 1.78 2.47 -2.00
CA ASN A 272 1.72 1.28 -1.12
C ASN A 272 0.80 1.48 0.09
N GLN A 273 0.51 2.72 0.49
CA GLN A 273 -0.32 3.03 1.65
C GLN A 273 -1.74 3.49 1.31
N LEU A 274 -2.15 3.55 0.02
CA LEU A 274 -3.49 4.05 -0.36
C LEU A 274 -4.63 3.31 0.33
N HIS A 275 -4.46 2.02 0.59
CA HIS A 275 -5.47 1.18 1.22
C HIS A 275 -5.79 1.56 2.68
N ASN A 276 -4.95 2.40 3.30
CA ASN A 276 -5.12 2.90 4.66
C ASN A 276 -5.83 4.25 4.72
N THR A 277 -6.13 4.88 3.58
CA THR A 277 -7.04 6.03 3.53
C THR A 277 -8.39 5.63 4.10
N GLU A 278 -8.83 6.31 5.16
CA GLU A 278 -10.08 5.98 5.84
C GLU A 278 -11.26 6.14 4.88
N SER A 279 -12.25 5.23 4.91
CA SER A 279 -13.50 5.38 4.17
C SER A 279 -14.56 4.40 4.63
N ARG A 280 -15.83 4.74 4.36
CA ARG A 280 -16.98 3.86 4.55
C ARG A 280 -17.18 2.85 3.41
N VAL A 281 -16.44 2.99 2.30
CA VAL A 281 -16.47 2.05 1.17
C VAL A 281 -15.11 1.39 1.01
N ASP A 282 -15.10 0.12 0.59
CA ASP A 282 -13.86 -0.60 0.32
C ASP A 282 -13.20 -0.18 -0.99
N ARG A 283 -13.99 0.28 -1.96
CA ARG A 283 -13.55 0.51 -3.33
C ARG A 283 -12.98 1.91 -3.50
N LEU A 284 -11.78 1.96 -4.08
CA LEU A 284 -11.14 3.20 -4.48
C LEU A 284 -10.66 3.12 -5.94
N PHE A 285 -10.62 4.28 -6.57
CA PHE A 285 -10.03 4.50 -7.88
C PHE A 285 -8.87 5.48 -7.71
N ALA A 286 -7.65 4.95 -7.75
CA ALA A 286 -6.43 5.70 -7.56
C ALA A 286 -6.04 6.43 -8.85
N LEU A 287 -5.68 7.71 -8.74
CA LEU A 287 -5.33 8.57 -9.86
C LEU A 287 -4.06 9.36 -9.54
N SER A 288 -3.24 9.59 -10.56
CA SER A 288 -2.32 10.73 -10.58
C SER A 288 -3.07 11.97 -11.07
N ASP A 289 -2.48 13.15 -10.89
CA ASP A 289 -3.05 14.43 -11.28
C ASP A 289 -3.28 14.59 -12.79
N ASP A 290 -2.45 13.93 -13.60
CA ASP A 290 -2.51 13.89 -15.07
C ASP A 290 -3.52 12.90 -15.66
N MET A 291 -4.33 12.23 -14.83
CA MET A 291 -5.32 11.24 -15.29
C MET A 291 -6.74 11.81 -15.25
N LEU A 292 -7.44 11.87 -16.40
CA LEU A 292 -8.77 12.51 -16.50
C LEU A 292 -9.85 11.56 -17.05
N LEU A 293 -11.09 11.78 -16.63
CA LEU A 293 -12.26 11.16 -17.25
C LEU A 293 -12.73 11.99 -18.46
N GLY A 294 -12.80 11.37 -19.64
CA GLY A 294 -13.18 12.07 -20.89
C GLY A 294 -14.67 12.04 -21.23
N ARG A 295 -15.47 11.21 -20.55
CA ARG A 295 -16.89 10.98 -20.83
C ARG A 295 -17.61 10.48 -19.57
N PRO A 296 -18.95 10.56 -19.49
CA PRO A 296 -19.70 9.98 -18.38
C PRO A 296 -19.38 8.49 -18.21
N HIS A 297 -19.18 8.06 -16.96
CA HIS A 297 -18.96 6.67 -16.57
C HIS A 297 -20.07 6.21 -15.61
N ALA A 298 -20.38 4.92 -15.65
CA ALA A 298 -21.07 4.20 -14.58
C ALA A 298 -20.04 3.59 -13.61
N ALA A 299 -20.43 3.30 -12.37
CA ALA A 299 -19.50 2.66 -11.43
C ALA A 299 -18.95 1.33 -11.97
N SER A 300 -19.77 0.59 -12.73
CA SER A 300 -19.41 -0.69 -13.38
C SER A 300 -18.31 -0.57 -14.42
N ASP A 301 -18.02 0.62 -14.94
CA ASP A 301 -16.87 0.83 -15.81
C ASP A 301 -15.54 0.73 -15.04
N LEU A 302 -15.57 0.96 -13.72
CA LEU A 302 -14.40 0.91 -12.83
C LEU A 302 -14.43 -0.33 -11.92
N TYR A 303 -15.60 -0.72 -11.43
CA TYR A 303 -15.81 -1.86 -10.56
C TYR A 303 -17.24 -2.40 -10.65
N SER A 304 -17.38 -3.70 -10.84
CA SER A 304 -18.65 -4.41 -10.78
C SER A 304 -18.62 -5.48 -9.69
N PRO A 305 -19.69 -5.65 -8.87
CA PRO A 305 -19.79 -6.78 -7.95
C PRO A 305 -19.64 -8.14 -8.66
N LEU A 306 -20.19 -8.30 -9.87
CA LEU A 306 -20.13 -9.59 -10.58
C LEU A 306 -18.75 -9.86 -11.18
N PHE A 307 -18.11 -8.83 -11.74
CA PHE A 307 -16.91 -9.00 -12.57
C PHE A 307 -15.62 -8.49 -11.93
N GLY A 308 -15.70 -7.86 -10.75
CA GLY A 308 -14.56 -7.32 -10.04
C GLY A 308 -14.07 -5.96 -10.58
N PRO A 309 -12.84 -5.56 -10.24
CA PRO A 309 -12.26 -4.28 -10.64
C PRO A 309 -11.82 -4.27 -12.11
N LEU A 310 -11.87 -3.10 -12.73
CA LEU A 310 -11.23 -2.84 -14.02
C LEU A 310 -9.71 -3.02 -13.87
N VAL A 311 -9.16 -3.96 -14.62
CA VAL A 311 -7.71 -4.18 -14.75
C VAL A 311 -7.30 -3.97 -16.20
N ALA A 312 -6.34 -3.07 -16.43
CA ALA A 312 -5.76 -2.87 -17.75
C ALA A 312 -4.25 -3.09 -17.72
N PHE A 313 -3.74 -3.72 -18.78
CA PHE A 313 -2.36 -4.17 -18.87
C PHE A 313 -1.65 -3.61 -20.11
N LYS A 314 -0.36 -3.32 -19.96
CA LYS A 314 0.58 -3.12 -21.05
C LYS A 314 0.84 -4.46 -21.76
N THR A 315 1.53 -4.39 -22.90
CA THR A 315 1.91 -5.57 -23.68
C THR A 315 3.12 -6.31 -23.10
N ASN A 316 3.93 -5.66 -22.25
CA ASN A 316 5.07 -6.28 -21.59
C ASN A 316 4.62 -7.27 -20.50
N SER A 317 5.45 -8.29 -20.25
CA SER A 317 5.20 -9.29 -19.21
C SER A 317 6.49 -9.66 -18.49
N TYR A 318 6.34 -10.05 -17.23
CA TYR A 318 7.42 -10.37 -16.30
C TYR A 318 7.15 -11.76 -15.72
N ASN A 319 8.21 -12.57 -15.65
CA ASN A 319 8.21 -13.88 -15.01
C ASN A 319 9.59 -14.10 -14.38
N THR A 320 9.85 -13.40 -13.29
CA THR A 320 11.17 -13.39 -12.64
C THR A 320 11.35 -14.64 -11.77
N LEU A 321 12.16 -15.61 -12.22
CA LEU A 321 12.34 -16.90 -11.54
C LEU A 321 13.42 -16.87 -10.46
N HIS A 322 14.42 -16.02 -10.61
CA HIS A 322 15.55 -15.90 -9.68
C HIS A 322 15.47 -14.59 -8.91
N LYS A 323 16.08 -14.52 -7.72
CA LYS A 323 16.14 -13.29 -6.94
C LYS A 323 16.77 -12.18 -7.79
N PRO A 324 16.12 -11.01 -7.94
CA PRO A 324 16.67 -9.89 -8.71
C PRO A 324 18.02 -9.44 -8.16
N ASN A 325 18.89 -8.96 -9.05
CA ASN A 325 20.25 -8.53 -8.69
C ASN A 325 20.47 -7.04 -9.00
N GLU A 326 21.68 -6.55 -8.73
CA GLU A 326 22.03 -5.13 -8.93
C GLU A 326 21.82 -4.63 -10.37
N ALA A 327 22.03 -5.49 -11.38
CA ALA A 327 21.78 -5.12 -12.77
C ALA A 327 20.28 -4.88 -13.04
N ASP A 328 19.40 -5.61 -12.35
CA ASP A 328 17.95 -5.39 -12.43
C ASP A 328 17.53 -4.11 -11.70
N ALA A 329 18.17 -3.78 -10.57
CA ALA A 329 17.94 -2.54 -9.82
C ALA A 329 18.28 -1.28 -10.63
N LYS A 330 19.31 -1.36 -11.49
CA LYS A 330 19.76 -0.24 -12.34
C LYS A 330 18.93 -0.03 -13.62
N ARG A 331 17.87 -0.82 -13.83
CA ARG A 331 17.03 -0.66 -15.03
C ARG A 331 16.18 0.61 -14.95
N PHE A 332 15.95 1.22 -16.12
CA PHE A 332 15.20 2.46 -16.22
C PHE A 332 13.70 2.29 -15.91
N GLY A 333 13.13 3.29 -15.23
CA GLY A 333 11.69 3.46 -15.02
C GLY A 333 11.13 2.52 -13.96
N GLU A 334 9.98 1.93 -14.26
CA GLU A 334 9.24 1.00 -13.38
C GLU A 334 9.76 -0.45 -13.40
N LYS A 335 10.72 -0.76 -14.26
CA LYS A 335 11.20 -2.12 -14.51
C LYS A 335 11.78 -2.81 -13.26
N PRO A 336 12.62 -2.16 -12.42
CA PRO A 336 13.14 -2.81 -11.21
C PRO A 336 12.03 -3.33 -10.29
N TRP A 337 11.00 -2.52 -10.08
CA TRP A 337 9.86 -2.82 -9.22
C TRP A 337 8.99 -3.94 -9.80
N LEU A 338 8.73 -3.92 -11.11
CA LEU A 338 7.99 -4.99 -11.80
C LEU A 338 8.73 -6.33 -11.75
N ILE A 339 10.05 -6.32 -11.92
CA ILE A 339 10.90 -7.51 -11.83
C ILE A 339 10.85 -8.07 -10.40
N TYR A 340 11.04 -7.22 -9.41
CA TYR A 340 11.03 -7.61 -7.99
C TYR A 340 9.68 -8.11 -7.51
N THR A 341 8.60 -7.39 -7.79
CA THR A 341 7.26 -7.85 -7.42
C THR A 341 6.84 -9.09 -8.22
N SER A 342 7.28 -9.26 -9.47
CA SER A 342 7.07 -10.52 -10.20
C SER A 342 7.77 -11.70 -9.53
N TRP A 343 8.94 -11.50 -8.95
CA TRP A 343 9.66 -12.54 -8.21
C TRP A 343 8.91 -12.92 -6.91
N LEU A 344 8.45 -11.93 -6.14
CA LEU A 344 7.65 -12.15 -4.94
C LEU A 344 6.34 -12.90 -5.25
N LEU A 345 5.60 -12.48 -6.28
CA LEU A 345 4.37 -13.15 -6.71
C LEU A 345 4.61 -14.56 -7.24
N ASN A 346 5.75 -14.82 -7.89
CA ASN A 346 6.13 -16.17 -8.31
C ASN A 346 6.36 -17.10 -7.11
N ARG A 347 6.91 -16.58 -6.01
CA ARG A 347 7.08 -17.36 -4.77
C ARG A 347 5.74 -17.64 -4.08
N ARG A 348 4.78 -16.70 -4.13
CA ARG A 348 3.45 -16.89 -3.52
C ARG A 348 2.50 -17.78 -4.34
N PHE A 349 2.49 -17.63 -5.67
CA PHE A 349 1.46 -18.24 -6.53
C PHE A 349 2.03 -19.13 -7.65
N GLY A 350 3.34 -19.36 -7.66
CA GLY A 350 4.02 -20.09 -8.72
C GLY A 350 4.39 -19.23 -9.93
N ALA A 351 5.29 -19.79 -10.74
CA ALA A 351 5.87 -19.15 -11.91
C ALA A 351 4.84 -18.84 -13.00
N ARG A 352 4.69 -17.57 -13.36
CA ARG A 352 3.74 -17.14 -14.41
C ARG A 352 4.19 -15.85 -15.08
N LYS A 353 3.89 -15.73 -16.39
CA LYS A 353 3.98 -14.45 -17.11
C LYS A 353 2.88 -13.51 -16.64
N ARG A 354 3.25 -12.45 -15.93
CA ARG A 354 2.37 -11.40 -15.41
C ARG A 354 2.58 -10.11 -16.19
N LYS A 355 1.52 -9.53 -16.75
CA LYS A 355 1.61 -8.32 -17.55
C LYS A 355 1.75 -7.08 -16.67
N GLY A 356 2.59 -6.13 -17.07
CA GLY A 356 2.65 -4.83 -16.40
C GLY A 356 1.31 -4.10 -16.53
N GLN A 357 0.91 -3.33 -15.53
CA GLN A 357 -0.32 -2.55 -15.57
C GLN A 357 -0.20 -1.35 -16.52
N ALA A 358 -1.31 -0.98 -17.16
CA ALA A 358 -1.40 0.21 -17.98
C ALA A 358 -1.29 1.49 -17.12
N HIS A 359 -0.89 2.58 -17.76
CA HIS A 359 -0.90 3.90 -17.12
C HIS A 359 -2.29 4.53 -17.33
N PHE A 360 -3.16 4.32 -16.35
CA PHE A 360 -4.55 4.79 -16.26
C PHE A 360 -4.96 4.78 -14.79
N GLY A 361 -6.14 5.29 -14.43
CA GLY A 361 -6.62 5.20 -13.05
C GLY A 361 -6.81 3.75 -12.59
N HIS A 362 -6.42 3.42 -11.37
CA HIS A 362 -6.40 2.04 -10.88
C HIS A 362 -7.55 1.74 -9.94
N SER A 363 -8.38 0.77 -10.29
CA SER A 363 -9.48 0.28 -9.46
C SER A 363 -8.96 -0.74 -8.45
N LEU A 364 -9.14 -0.46 -7.17
CA LEU A 364 -8.59 -1.24 -6.07
C LEU A 364 -9.64 -1.53 -4.99
N SER A 365 -9.47 -2.67 -4.34
CA SER A 365 -10.09 -2.98 -3.04
C SER A 365 -9.09 -2.65 -1.94
N ARG A 366 -9.50 -1.93 -0.90
CA ARG A 366 -8.64 -1.68 0.27
C ARG A 366 -8.30 -3.00 0.97
N ARG A 367 -9.29 -3.88 1.15
CA ARG A 367 -9.11 -5.20 1.79
C ARG A 367 -8.11 -6.09 1.03
N ILE A 368 -8.30 -6.27 -0.28
CA ILE A 368 -7.39 -7.12 -1.08
C ILE A 368 -6.00 -6.48 -1.18
N THR A 369 -5.90 -5.15 -1.28
CA THR A 369 -4.60 -4.48 -1.27
C THR A 369 -3.89 -4.70 0.06
N ARG A 370 -4.60 -4.60 1.19
CA ARG A 370 -4.03 -4.86 2.52
C ARG A 370 -3.50 -6.30 2.63
N GLU A 371 -4.30 -7.28 2.21
CA GLU A 371 -3.89 -8.70 2.18
C GLU A 371 -2.64 -8.91 1.29
N ALA A 372 -2.60 -8.28 0.12
CA ALA A 372 -1.46 -8.34 -0.78
C ALA A 372 -0.19 -7.75 -0.15
N MET A 373 -0.29 -6.62 0.57
CA MET A 373 0.86 -6.02 1.27
C MET A 373 1.30 -6.87 2.47
N GLN A 374 0.36 -7.40 3.24
CA GLN A 374 0.63 -8.26 4.41
C GLN A 374 1.28 -9.60 4.02
N SER A 375 1.05 -10.07 2.79
CA SER A 375 1.74 -11.25 2.26
C SER A 375 3.25 -11.05 2.09
N PHE A 376 3.75 -9.81 2.07
CA PHE A 376 5.17 -9.48 1.87
C PHE A 376 5.65 -8.46 2.92
N PRO A 377 5.69 -8.80 4.22
CA PRO A 377 5.81 -7.80 5.29
C PRO A 377 7.15 -7.04 5.27
N GLY A 378 8.29 -7.73 5.08
CA GLY A 378 9.59 -7.07 4.91
C GLY A 378 9.62 -6.13 3.69
N PRO A 379 9.31 -6.63 2.48
CA PRO A 379 9.23 -5.81 1.27
C PRO A 379 8.25 -4.62 1.38
N ALA A 380 7.11 -4.81 2.05
CA ALA A 380 6.12 -3.75 2.27
C ALA A 380 6.64 -2.66 3.22
N LEU A 381 7.30 -3.04 4.33
CA LEU A 381 7.88 -2.08 5.27
C LEU A 381 9.06 -1.32 4.65
N GLN A 382 9.97 -2.02 3.96
CA GLN A 382 11.07 -1.39 3.22
C GLN A 382 10.56 -0.40 2.17
N SER A 383 9.47 -0.75 1.47
CA SER A 383 8.85 0.13 0.48
C SER A 383 8.22 1.37 1.14
N ALA A 384 7.58 1.23 2.31
CA ALA A 384 7.06 2.36 3.07
C ALA A 384 8.18 3.32 3.53
N CYS A 385 9.35 2.78 3.87
CA CYS A 385 10.54 3.51 4.31
C CYS A 385 11.45 4.01 3.17
N SER A 386 11.08 3.79 1.91
CA SER A 386 11.78 4.40 0.78
C SER A 386 11.36 5.86 0.65
N ARG A 387 12.30 6.81 0.82
CA ARG A 387 12.01 8.25 0.72
C ARG A 387 12.05 8.76 -0.71
N PHE A 388 12.94 8.19 -1.52
CA PHE A 388 13.08 8.49 -2.94
C PHE A 388 13.00 7.22 -3.80
N ARG A 389 12.61 7.38 -5.07
CA ARG A 389 12.64 6.27 -6.03
C ARG A 389 14.09 5.87 -6.27
N GLY A 390 14.41 4.60 -6.05
CA GLY A 390 15.78 4.09 -6.13
C GLY A 390 16.35 3.66 -4.79
N ASP A 391 15.80 4.15 -3.67
CA ASP A 391 16.22 3.72 -2.34
C ASP A 391 16.14 2.20 -2.22
N PHE A 392 17.16 1.59 -1.62
CA PHE A 392 17.31 0.13 -1.45
C PHE A 392 17.31 -0.71 -2.74
N GLY A 393 17.31 -0.08 -3.93
CA GLY A 393 17.34 -0.74 -5.24
C GLY A 393 16.02 -1.39 -5.70
N PHE A 394 15.22 -1.96 -4.79
CA PHE A 394 13.93 -2.59 -5.07
C PHE A 394 12.81 -2.11 -4.13
N GLN A 395 11.58 -2.13 -4.63
CA GLN A 395 10.36 -1.77 -3.93
C GLN A 395 9.21 -2.66 -4.41
N LEU A 396 8.29 -2.97 -3.51
CA LEU A 396 7.03 -3.63 -3.79
C LEU A 396 6.14 -2.67 -4.58
N TYR A 397 5.74 -3.08 -5.78
CA TYR A 397 4.99 -2.24 -6.68
C TYR A 397 3.49 -2.49 -6.56
N THR A 398 2.79 -1.60 -5.85
CA THR A 398 1.41 -1.78 -5.39
C THR A 398 0.44 -2.21 -6.49
N TRP A 399 0.43 -1.50 -7.62
CA TRP A 399 -0.53 -1.78 -8.70
C TRP A 399 -0.35 -3.19 -9.25
N PHE A 400 0.90 -3.55 -9.53
CA PHE A 400 1.25 -4.85 -10.06
C PHE A 400 1.00 -5.96 -9.04
N ALA A 401 1.34 -5.71 -7.76
CA ALA A 401 1.04 -6.61 -6.66
C ALA A 401 -0.48 -6.84 -6.56
N THR A 402 -1.29 -5.80 -6.32
CA THR A 402 -2.73 -5.93 -6.09
C THR A 402 -3.48 -6.49 -7.30
N PHE A 403 -3.17 -6.06 -8.53
CA PHE A 403 -3.88 -6.57 -9.72
C PHE A 403 -3.67 -8.06 -9.89
N HIS A 404 -2.42 -8.52 -9.82
CA HIS A 404 -2.13 -9.95 -9.96
C HIS A 404 -2.55 -10.73 -8.73
N TYR A 405 -2.42 -10.18 -7.53
CA TYR A 405 -2.93 -10.80 -6.31
C TYR A 405 -4.43 -11.05 -6.41
N THR A 406 -5.23 -10.05 -6.82
CA THR A 406 -6.68 -10.20 -7.05
C THR A 406 -6.99 -11.33 -8.03
N ILE A 407 -6.24 -11.41 -9.14
CA ILE A 407 -6.42 -12.45 -10.15
C ILE A 407 -6.07 -13.84 -9.60
N GLU A 408 -4.96 -13.98 -8.88
CA GLU A 408 -4.54 -15.28 -8.33
C GLU A 408 -5.45 -15.74 -7.19
N ARG A 409 -5.90 -14.84 -6.31
CA ARG A 409 -6.89 -15.15 -5.27
C ARG A 409 -8.22 -15.62 -5.86
N HIS A 410 -8.65 -14.99 -6.96
CA HIS A 410 -9.83 -15.45 -7.68
C HIS A 410 -9.64 -16.85 -8.27
N ARG A 411 -8.44 -17.19 -8.77
CA ARG A 411 -8.15 -18.56 -9.25
C ARG A 411 -8.13 -19.58 -8.12
N GLU A 412 -7.53 -19.25 -6.98
CA GLU A 412 -7.56 -20.13 -5.80
C GLU A 412 -9.00 -20.41 -5.36
N ALA A 413 -9.86 -19.38 -5.35
CA ALA A 413 -11.29 -19.55 -5.06
C ALA A 413 -11.99 -20.49 -6.04
N LEU A 414 -11.73 -20.37 -7.35
CA LEU A 414 -12.32 -21.24 -8.37
C LEU A 414 -11.80 -22.68 -8.35
N LEU A 415 -10.59 -22.91 -7.83
CA LEU A 415 -10.05 -24.27 -7.67
C LEU A 415 -10.64 -24.97 -6.45
N TRP A 416 -11.13 -24.20 -5.48
CA TRP A 416 -11.71 -24.69 -4.24
C TRP A 416 -13.23 -24.90 -4.33
N SER A 417 -13.95 -24.02 -5.03
CA SER A 417 -15.39 -24.15 -5.31
C SER A 417 -15.70 -25.26 -6.30
#